data_AF-A0A519RYV2-F1
#
_entry.id   AF-A0A519RYV2-F1
#
_cell.length_a   1.000
_cell.length_b   1.000
_cell.length_c   1.000
_cell.angle_alpha   90.00
_cell.angle_beta   90.00
_cell.angle_gamma   90.00
#
_symmetry.space_group_name_H-M   'P 1'
#
loop_
_entity.id
_entity.type
_entity.pdbx_description
1 polymer ?
#
loop_
_entity_poly.entity_id
_entity_poly.type
_entity_poly.pdbx_seq_one_letter_code
_entity_poly.pdbx_strand_id
1 'polypeptide(L)'
;MAYVAAHNIFSPLGATSAATFAAVAAGRSAVAEHPGIFPGDEPVWIARLPAGWEKTLPELAEDFSPFEKMLIASIRDAAAQVNLPLASERTVFVFATTKGNIGLLDGEAAATIILTAQPPAGVPQPVRLAGGAVSNDANHISGPSRTGAELAQAIAQALEEAGVAASEVDFISAHGTATPYNDAMEAKAFALGGVQDKPVHSVKGALGHTLGAAGVVEAVLSVLALAEDCLLPTAGYSQPMPEALDIATTARPASLRVGLKTASGFGGCNGALVFVRE
;
A
#
# COMPACT_ATOMS: atom_id res chain seq x y z
N MET A 1 3.58 -13.67 15.87
CA MET A 1 4.02 -13.84 14.47
C MET A 1 2.80 -14.13 13.61
N ALA A 2 2.68 -13.44 12.47
CA ALA A 2 1.52 -13.51 11.58
C ALA A 2 1.96 -13.66 10.11
N TYR A 3 1.34 -14.59 9.39
CA TYR A 3 1.55 -14.89 7.98
C TYR A 3 0.38 -14.37 7.15
N VAL A 4 0.66 -13.90 5.95
CA VAL A 4 -0.37 -13.53 4.99
C VAL A 4 -0.97 -14.80 4.40
N ALA A 5 -2.23 -15.06 4.73
CA ALA A 5 -2.97 -16.22 4.25
C ALA A 5 -3.63 -15.98 2.90
N ALA A 6 -4.24 -14.80 2.75
CA ALA A 6 -4.95 -14.38 1.55
C ALA A 6 -5.04 -12.86 1.51
N HIS A 7 -5.34 -12.33 0.33
CA HIS A 7 -5.54 -10.91 0.14
C HIS A 7 -6.47 -10.62 -1.03
N ASN A 8 -7.09 -9.45 -1.03
CA ASN A 8 -7.73 -8.91 -2.21
C ASN A 8 -7.52 -7.39 -2.31
N ILE A 9 -7.48 -6.87 -3.54
CA ILE A 9 -7.55 -5.44 -3.86
C ILE A 9 -8.62 -5.27 -4.93
N PHE A 10 -9.60 -4.44 -4.64
CA PHE A 10 -10.52 -3.88 -5.63
C PHE A 10 -10.11 -2.43 -5.90
N SER A 11 -9.76 -2.12 -7.15
CA SER A 11 -9.22 -0.83 -7.57
C SER A 11 -9.56 -0.50 -9.04
N PRO A 12 -9.29 0.73 -9.51
CA PRO A 12 -9.42 1.10 -10.91
C PRO A 12 -8.60 0.25 -11.89
N LEU A 13 -7.53 -0.40 -11.42
CA LEU A 13 -6.67 -1.26 -12.23
C LEU A 13 -7.09 -2.74 -12.22
N GLY A 14 -8.05 -3.13 -11.39
CA GLY A 14 -8.56 -4.50 -11.32
C GLY A 14 -9.36 -4.80 -10.05
N ALA A 15 -10.19 -5.83 -10.12
CA ALA A 15 -11.03 -6.28 -9.01
C ALA A 15 -10.34 -7.29 -8.06
N THR A 16 -9.12 -7.73 -8.42
CA THR A 16 -8.30 -8.64 -7.60
C THR A 16 -6.90 -8.12 -7.38
N SER A 17 -6.22 -8.62 -6.33
CA SER A 17 -4.81 -8.26 -6.09
C SER A 17 -3.91 -8.69 -7.25
N ALA A 18 -4.15 -9.87 -7.84
CA ALA A 18 -3.37 -10.36 -8.98
C ALA A 18 -3.54 -9.46 -10.22
N ALA A 19 -4.77 -9.05 -10.53
CA ALA A 19 -5.03 -8.13 -11.64
C ALA A 19 -4.41 -6.75 -11.40
N THR A 20 -4.55 -6.23 -10.17
CA THR A 20 -3.96 -4.95 -9.77
C THR A 20 -2.44 -5.00 -9.85
N PHE A 21 -1.80 -6.02 -9.29
CA PHE A 21 -0.36 -6.22 -9.34
C PHE A 21 0.16 -6.33 -10.77
N ALA A 22 -0.46 -7.16 -11.61
CA ALA A 22 -0.08 -7.28 -13.02
C ALA A 22 -0.20 -5.95 -13.76
N ALA A 23 -1.20 -5.12 -13.43
CA ALA A 23 -1.34 -3.78 -14.00
C ALA A 23 -0.20 -2.85 -13.59
N VAL A 24 0.10 -2.78 -12.29
CA VAL A 24 1.17 -1.93 -11.74
C VAL A 24 2.54 -2.39 -12.24
N ALA A 25 2.80 -3.70 -12.25
CA ALA A 25 4.03 -4.27 -12.79
C ALA A 25 4.21 -4.00 -14.29
N ALA A 26 3.11 -3.92 -15.06
CA ALA A 26 3.16 -3.47 -16.45
C ALA A 26 3.34 -1.95 -16.62
N GLY A 27 3.53 -1.20 -15.53
CA GLY A 27 3.67 0.27 -15.55
C GLY A 27 2.37 1.00 -15.89
N ARG A 28 1.21 0.34 -15.82
CA ARG A 28 -0.08 0.99 -16.11
C ARG A 28 -0.48 1.91 -14.96
N SER A 29 -1.05 3.06 -15.32
CA SER A 29 -1.66 3.98 -14.38
C SER A 29 -3.13 4.18 -14.71
N ALA A 30 -3.97 4.16 -13.66
CA ALA A 30 -5.34 4.62 -13.72
C ALA A 30 -5.47 6.12 -13.44
N VAL A 31 -4.38 6.79 -13.03
CA VAL A 31 -4.36 8.24 -12.84
C VAL A 31 -4.44 8.89 -14.20
N ALA A 32 -5.51 9.64 -14.43
CA ALA A 32 -5.75 10.38 -15.66
C ALA A 32 -6.17 11.82 -15.32
N GLU A 33 -6.05 12.70 -16.30
CA GLU A 33 -6.55 14.07 -16.18
C GLU A 33 -8.09 14.07 -16.28
N HIS A 34 -8.72 14.78 -15.37
CA HIS A 34 -10.16 15.00 -15.32
C HIS A 34 -10.44 16.50 -15.23
N PRO A 35 -11.57 16.99 -15.79
CA PRO A 35 -12.00 18.37 -15.59
C PRO A 35 -12.07 18.70 -14.09
N GLY A 36 -11.72 19.93 -13.74
CA GLY A 36 -11.86 20.43 -12.38
C GLY A 36 -13.29 20.31 -11.87
N ILE A 37 -13.44 20.22 -10.54
CA ILE A 37 -14.71 19.87 -9.88
C ILE A 37 -15.70 21.02 -9.98
N PHE A 38 -15.22 22.27 -9.92
CA PHE A 38 -16.02 23.47 -10.05
C PHE A 38 -15.76 24.22 -11.36
N PRO A 39 -16.75 25.01 -11.87
CA PRO A 39 -16.53 25.85 -13.04
C PRO A 39 -15.36 26.81 -12.85
N GLY A 40 -14.34 26.69 -13.69
CA GLY A 40 -13.12 27.50 -13.63
C GLY A 40 -11.95 26.87 -12.86
N ASP A 41 -12.13 25.68 -12.28
CA ASP A 41 -11.04 24.91 -11.70
C ASP A 41 -10.08 24.39 -12.78
N GLU A 42 -8.80 24.34 -12.43
CA GLU A 42 -7.79 23.63 -13.21
C GLU A 42 -8.09 22.13 -13.25
N PRO A 43 -7.69 21.41 -14.32
CA PRO A 43 -7.81 19.96 -14.38
C PRO A 43 -7.12 19.27 -13.19
N VAL A 44 -7.70 18.16 -12.74
CA VAL A 44 -7.19 17.35 -11.63
C VAL A 44 -6.77 15.96 -12.12
N TRP A 45 -5.75 15.39 -11.50
CA TRP A 45 -5.28 14.04 -11.82
C TRP A 45 -5.77 13.06 -10.77
N ILE A 46 -6.67 12.16 -11.16
CA ILE A 46 -7.34 11.21 -10.26
C ILE A 46 -7.45 9.84 -10.91
N ALA A 47 -7.54 8.80 -10.09
CA ALA A 47 -7.82 7.44 -10.54
C ALA A 47 -9.21 7.03 -10.07
N ARG A 48 -10.13 6.81 -11.03
CA ARG A 48 -11.55 6.53 -10.76
C ARG A 48 -11.90 5.09 -11.10
N LEU A 49 -12.82 4.48 -10.34
CA LEU A 49 -13.41 3.23 -10.80
C LEU A 49 -14.14 3.44 -12.13
N PRO A 50 -14.11 2.45 -13.03
CA PRO A 50 -14.81 2.53 -14.30
C PRO A 50 -16.32 2.62 -14.09
N ALA A 51 -17.02 3.32 -14.99
CA ALA A 51 -18.47 3.44 -14.91
C ALA A 51 -19.15 2.05 -14.92
N GLY A 52 -20.07 1.82 -13.98
CA GLY A 52 -20.79 0.55 -13.85
C GLY A 52 -19.98 -0.56 -13.17
N TRP A 53 -18.87 -0.24 -12.50
CA TRP A 53 -18.10 -1.19 -11.68
C TRP A 53 -18.98 -1.92 -10.65
N GLU A 54 -20.06 -1.32 -10.18
CA GLU A 54 -21.00 -1.92 -9.23
C GLU A 54 -21.63 -3.20 -9.80
N LYS A 55 -21.78 -3.29 -11.12
CA LYS A 55 -22.30 -4.49 -11.82
C LYS A 55 -21.31 -5.66 -11.83
N THR A 56 -20.05 -5.40 -11.50
CA THR A 56 -19.02 -6.44 -11.37
C THR A 56 -19.01 -7.07 -9.97
N LEU A 57 -19.72 -6.47 -9.01
CA LEU A 57 -19.83 -7.00 -7.66
C LEU A 57 -20.85 -8.15 -7.64
N PRO A 58 -20.67 -9.12 -6.72
CA PRO A 58 -21.69 -10.14 -6.49
C PRO A 58 -23.03 -9.51 -6.09
N GLU A 59 -24.13 -10.17 -6.44
CA GLU A 59 -25.45 -9.77 -5.94
C GLU A 59 -25.45 -9.82 -4.40
N LEU A 60 -25.66 -8.66 -3.81
CA LEU A 60 -25.73 -8.41 -2.37
C LEU A 60 -27.06 -7.73 -2.06
N ALA A 61 -27.51 -7.87 -0.82
CA ALA A 61 -28.75 -7.25 -0.38
C ALA A 61 -28.77 -5.74 -0.72
N GLU A 62 -29.96 -5.25 -1.08
CA GLU A 62 -30.12 -3.90 -1.63
C GLU A 62 -29.77 -2.80 -0.63
N ASP A 63 -29.81 -3.10 0.67
CA ASP A 63 -29.55 -2.19 1.79
C ASP A 63 -28.07 -1.80 1.96
N PHE A 64 -27.13 -2.53 1.35
CA PHE A 64 -25.72 -2.13 1.35
C PHE A 64 -25.43 -1.00 0.36
N SER A 65 -24.69 0.01 0.81
CA SER A 65 -24.11 1.04 -0.05
C SER A 65 -23.09 0.43 -1.04
N PRO A 66 -22.77 1.12 -2.16
CA PRO A 66 -21.75 0.66 -3.10
C PRO A 66 -20.40 0.36 -2.44
N PHE A 67 -19.95 1.20 -1.49
CA PHE A 67 -18.69 0.99 -0.77
C PHE A 67 -18.72 -0.23 0.15
N GLU A 68 -19.84 -0.50 0.82
CA GLU A 68 -20.01 -1.72 1.62
C GLU A 68 -20.03 -2.96 0.73
N LYS A 69 -20.71 -2.89 -0.43
CA LYS A 69 -20.71 -3.97 -1.41
C LYS A 69 -19.29 -4.26 -1.93
N MET A 70 -18.51 -3.23 -2.21
CA MET A 70 -17.10 -3.35 -2.62
C MET A 70 -16.25 -4.01 -1.52
N LEU A 71 -16.41 -3.58 -0.27
CA LEU A 71 -15.72 -4.17 0.87
C LEU A 71 -16.07 -5.64 1.06
N ILE A 72 -17.37 -5.97 1.03
CA ILE A 72 -17.87 -7.34 1.17
C ILE A 72 -17.33 -8.21 0.05
N ALA A 73 -17.32 -7.72 -1.20
CA ALA A 73 -16.75 -8.44 -2.33
C ALA A 73 -15.25 -8.72 -2.10
N SER A 74 -14.49 -7.74 -1.65
CA SER A 74 -13.07 -7.91 -1.33
C SER A 74 -12.82 -8.93 -0.21
N ILE A 75 -13.62 -8.89 0.86
CA ILE A 75 -13.54 -9.87 1.95
C ILE A 75 -13.89 -11.28 1.45
N ARG A 76 -14.95 -11.42 0.65
CA ARG A 76 -15.38 -12.72 0.10
C ARG A 76 -14.31 -13.34 -0.81
N ASP A 77 -13.71 -12.53 -1.67
CA ASP A 77 -12.64 -13.00 -2.56
C ASP A 77 -11.43 -13.50 -1.76
N ALA A 78 -10.92 -12.69 -0.81
CA ALA A 78 -9.80 -13.11 0.05
C ALA A 78 -10.15 -14.36 0.87
N ALA A 79 -11.36 -14.44 1.43
CA ALA A 79 -11.80 -15.61 2.20
C ALA A 79 -11.90 -16.89 1.36
N ALA A 80 -12.25 -16.79 0.07
CA ALA A 80 -12.35 -17.93 -0.83
C ALA A 80 -10.99 -18.53 -1.22
N GLN A 81 -9.89 -17.79 -1.05
CA GLN A 81 -8.53 -18.24 -1.38
C GLN A 81 -7.93 -19.18 -0.32
N VAL A 82 -8.51 -19.23 0.88
CA VAL A 82 -7.95 -19.98 2.02
C VAL A 82 -8.89 -21.04 2.54
N ASN A 83 -8.33 -22.22 2.83
CA ASN A 83 -9.01 -23.24 3.60
C ASN A 83 -8.56 -23.16 5.07
N LEU A 84 -8.98 -22.09 5.76
CA LEU A 84 -8.66 -21.85 7.16
C LEU A 84 -9.96 -21.62 7.97
N PRO A 85 -9.98 -21.96 9.27
CA PRO A 85 -11.11 -21.61 10.12
C PRO A 85 -11.14 -20.09 10.34
N LEU A 86 -11.94 -19.38 9.55
CA LEU A 86 -12.00 -17.91 9.54
C LEU A 86 -12.50 -17.33 10.87
N ALA A 87 -13.28 -18.10 11.64
CA ALA A 87 -13.76 -17.73 12.97
C ALA A 87 -12.76 -18.05 14.11
N SER A 88 -11.57 -18.57 13.79
CA SER A 88 -10.55 -18.85 14.80
C SER A 88 -9.96 -17.57 15.38
N GLU A 89 -9.68 -17.56 16.68
CA GLU A 89 -8.88 -16.50 17.35
C GLU A 89 -7.45 -16.37 16.80
N ARG A 90 -7.02 -17.34 15.98
CA ARG A 90 -5.71 -17.39 15.32
C ARG A 90 -5.72 -16.71 13.94
N THR A 91 -6.87 -16.21 13.49
CA THR A 91 -7.10 -15.59 12.19
C THR A 91 -7.56 -14.14 12.38
N VAL A 92 -6.94 -13.20 11.68
CA VAL A 92 -7.31 -11.78 11.73
C VAL A 92 -7.59 -11.27 10.33
N PHE A 93 -8.68 -10.52 10.19
CA PHE A 93 -9.00 -9.79 8.97
C PHE A 93 -8.58 -8.34 9.15
N VAL A 94 -7.73 -7.85 8.25
CA VAL A 94 -7.44 -6.42 8.12
C VAL A 94 -8.03 -5.97 6.80
N PHE A 95 -9.02 -5.09 6.86
CA PHE A 95 -9.64 -4.53 5.66
C PHE A 95 -9.78 -3.03 5.78
N ALA A 96 -9.75 -2.37 4.63
CA ALA A 96 -9.97 -0.94 4.55
C ALA A 96 -10.64 -0.59 3.23
N THR A 97 -11.47 0.44 3.28
CA THR A 97 -11.99 1.10 2.09
C THR A 97 -11.70 2.58 2.15
N THR A 98 -11.74 3.21 1.00
CA THR A 98 -11.86 4.65 0.92
C THR A 98 -13.25 5.04 1.42
N LYS A 99 -13.35 5.50 2.67
CA LYS A 99 -14.60 6.06 3.20
C LYS A 99 -14.68 7.54 2.88
N GLY A 100 -15.50 7.91 1.90
CA GLY A 100 -15.76 9.31 1.55
C GLY A 100 -17.00 9.86 2.25
N ASN A 101 -16.83 10.91 3.05
CA ASN A 101 -17.75 12.05 2.98
C ASN A 101 -16.96 13.36 3.19
N ILE A 102 -16.22 13.75 2.16
CA ILE A 102 -15.87 15.13 1.78
C ILE A 102 -15.73 15.06 0.26
N GLY A 103 -16.59 15.75 -0.50
CA GLY A 103 -16.77 15.56 -1.95
C GLY A 103 -15.62 16.00 -2.86
N LEU A 104 -14.37 15.67 -2.52
CA LEU A 104 -13.15 16.15 -3.19
C LEU A 104 -12.00 15.11 -3.24
N LEU A 105 -12.23 13.83 -2.92
CA LEU A 105 -11.19 12.79 -2.94
C LEU A 105 -11.70 11.55 -3.68
N ASP A 106 -11.29 11.40 -4.95
CA ASP A 106 -11.85 10.43 -5.90
C ASP A 106 -11.05 9.13 -6.08
N GLY A 107 -10.08 8.84 -5.18
CA GLY A 107 -9.34 7.59 -5.19
C GLY A 107 -10.11 6.47 -4.50
N GLU A 108 -10.80 5.62 -5.27
CA GLU A 108 -11.67 4.57 -4.74
C GLU A 108 -10.98 3.20 -4.71
N ALA A 109 -10.84 2.60 -3.53
CA ALA A 109 -10.42 1.21 -3.40
C ALA A 109 -11.00 0.52 -2.16
N ALA A 110 -11.05 -0.80 -2.22
CA ALA A 110 -11.17 -1.68 -1.05
C ALA A 110 -10.03 -2.70 -1.08
N ALA A 111 -9.46 -3.00 0.08
CA ALA A 111 -8.49 -4.08 0.19
C ALA A 111 -8.69 -4.87 1.48
N THR A 112 -8.36 -6.15 1.40
CA THR A 112 -8.42 -7.10 2.52
C THR A 112 -7.11 -7.88 2.58
N ILE A 113 -6.58 -8.09 3.78
CA ILE A 113 -5.54 -9.06 4.11
C ILE A 113 -6.08 -9.97 5.20
N ILE A 114 -5.94 -11.29 5.01
CA ILE A 114 -6.21 -12.28 6.04
C ILE A 114 -4.87 -12.73 6.60
N LEU A 115 -4.67 -12.53 7.89
CA LEU A 115 -3.49 -12.95 8.63
C LEU A 115 -3.81 -14.21 9.44
N THR A 116 -2.89 -15.15 9.45
CA THR A 116 -2.95 -16.36 10.29
C THR A 116 -1.65 -16.50 11.06
N ALA A 117 -1.70 -17.04 12.25
CA ALA A 117 -0.48 -17.23 13.05
C ALA A 117 0.21 -18.58 12.82
N GLN A 118 -0.19 -19.33 11.79
CA GLN A 118 0.51 -20.53 11.27
C GLN A 118 0.82 -20.34 9.78
N PRO A 119 1.96 -20.83 9.26
CA PRO A 119 2.23 -20.80 7.83
C PRO A 119 1.06 -21.39 7.02
N PRO A 120 0.55 -20.70 5.98
CA PRO A 120 -0.50 -21.22 5.13
C PRO A 120 -0.06 -22.53 4.45
N ALA A 121 -0.90 -23.57 4.56
CA ALA A 121 -0.59 -24.87 3.97
C ALA A 121 -0.51 -24.77 2.44
N GLY A 122 0.52 -25.37 1.85
CA GLY A 122 0.69 -25.40 0.39
C GLY A 122 1.28 -24.14 -0.23
N VAL A 123 1.71 -23.16 0.57
CA VAL A 123 2.45 -21.97 0.11
C VAL A 123 3.94 -22.21 0.36
N PRO A 124 4.77 -22.47 -0.69
CA PRO A 124 6.17 -22.89 -0.52
C PRO A 124 7.06 -21.86 0.18
N GLN A 125 6.74 -20.57 0.01
CA GLN A 125 7.49 -19.44 0.55
C GLN A 125 6.52 -18.39 1.08
N PRO A 126 5.93 -18.62 2.27
CA PRO A 126 4.92 -17.73 2.79
C PRO A 126 5.55 -16.38 3.19
N VAL A 127 4.78 -15.32 2.98
CA VAL A 127 5.18 -13.98 3.43
C VAL A 127 4.66 -13.75 4.84
N ARG A 128 5.57 -13.40 5.74
CA ARG A 128 5.31 -13.09 7.14
C ARG A 128 5.30 -11.58 7.36
N LEU A 129 4.32 -11.07 8.09
CA LEU A 129 4.41 -9.75 8.73
C LEU A 129 5.35 -9.89 9.94
N ALA A 130 6.57 -9.42 9.78
CA ALA A 130 7.67 -9.69 10.68
C ALA A 130 7.80 -8.68 11.82
N GLY A 131 7.47 -7.42 11.56
CA GLY A 131 7.48 -6.34 12.55
C GLY A 131 6.71 -5.14 12.04
N GLY A 132 6.31 -4.26 12.96
CA GLY A 132 5.58 -3.05 12.64
C GLY A 132 5.63 -2.04 13.77
N ALA A 133 5.72 -0.76 13.43
CA ALA A 133 5.73 0.29 14.41
C ALA A 133 4.99 1.53 13.89
N VAL A 134 4.54 2.34 14.83
CA VAL A 134 3.93 3.64 14.57
C VAL A 134 4.62 4.70 15.41
N SER A 135 4.61 5.93 14.92
CA SER A 135 5.10 7.10 15.65
C SER A 135 4.25 8.32 15.34
N ASN A 136 4.48 9.40 16.09
CA ASN A 136 3.79 10.66 15.87
C ASN A 136 4.77 11.84 15.88
N ASP A 137 4.67 12.73 14.88
CA ASP A 137 5.53 13.92 14.76
C ASP A 137 5.35 14.95 15.87
N ALA A 138 4.15 15.00 16.50
CA ALA A 138 3.73 16.06 17.42
C ALA A 138 3.98 17.49 16.90
N ASN A 139 3.94 17.67 15.58
CA ASN A 139 4.42 18.87 14.89
C ASN A 139 3.27 19.76 14.36
N HIS A 140 2.43 19.24 13.46
CA HIS A 140 1.36 20.01 12.82
C HIS A 140 0.20 19.10 12.39
N ILE A 141 -1.01 19.64 12.29
CA ILE A 141 -2.21 18.84 11.92
C ILE A 141 -2.13 18.28 10.49
N SER A 142 -1.48 18.99 9.56
CA SER A 142 -1.39 18.60 8.15
C SER A 142 0.03 18.61 7.57
N GLY A 143 0.99 19.18 8.30
CA GLY A 143 2.35 19.34 7.82
C GLY A 143 3.21 18.16 8.30
N PRO A 144 3.96 17.49 7.42
CA PRO A 144 4.84 16.41 7.85
C PRO A 144 6.00 16.95 8.69
N SER A 145 6.67 16.06 9.43
CA SER A 145 7.92 16.36 10.12
C SER A 145 8.93 17.02 9.17
N ARG A 146 9.65 18.04 9.67
CA ARG A 146 10.73 18.69 8.90
C ARG A 146 12.03 17.88 8.92
N THR A 147 12.17 16.98 9.89
CA THR A 147 13.38 16.19 10.16
C THR A 147 13.24 14.77 9.64
N GLY A 148 12.02 14.22 9.58
CA GLY A 148 11.78 12.81 9.27
C GLY A 148 12.20 11.85 10.38
N ALA A 149 12.53 12.37 11.57
CA ALA A 149 13.06 11.58 12.68
C ALA A 149 12.04 10.57 13.21
N GLU A 150 10.77 10.94 13.23
CA GLU A 150 9.70 10.11 13.79
C GLU A 150 9.36 8.95 12.84
N LEU A 151 9.35 9.18 11.53
CA LEU A 151 9.26 8.07 10.57
C LEU A 151 10.52 7.18 10.63
N ALA A 152 11.71 7.74 10.77
CA ALA A 152 12.94 6.95 10.97
C ALA A 152 12.87 6.09 12.25
N GLN A 153 12.30 6.62 13.33
CA GLN A 153 12.06 5.89 14.56
C GLN A 153 11.05 4.74 14.35
N ALA A 154 10.01 4.92 13.54
CA ALA A 154 9.09 3.83 13.19
C ALA A 154 9.80 2.76 12.35
N ILE A 155 10.63 3.15 11.38
CA ILE A 155 11.44 2.22 10.58
C ILE A 155 12.36 1.39 11.49
N ALA A 156 13.12 2.04 12.37
CA ALA A 156 14.05 1.37 13.27
C ALA A 156 13.36 0.35 14.19
N GLN A 157 12.23 0.73 14.80
CA GLN A 157 11.45 -0.19 15.67
C GLN A 157 10.85 -1.36 14.89
N ALA A 158 10.34 -1.13 13.67
CA ALA A 158 9.78 -2.21 12.87
C ALA A 158 10.85 -3.22 12.42
N LEU A 159 12.06 -2.73 12.08
CA LEU A 159 13.22 -3.57 11.77
C LEU A 159 13.72 -4.34 13.00
N GLU A 160 13.76 -3.69 14.17
CA GLU A 160 14.11 -4.33 15.44
C GLU A 160 13.13 -5.44 15.81
N GLU A 161 11.82 -5.17 15.75
CA GLU A 161 10.79 -6.19 16.01
C GLU A 161 10.88 -7.36 15.01
N ALA A 162 11.21 -7.08 13.75
CA ALA A 162 11.40 -8.09 12.73
C ALA A 162 12.70 -8.91 12.90
N GLY A 163 13.65 -8.42 13.69
CA GLY A 163 15.00 -9.00 13.81
C GLY A 163 15.79 -8.91 12.50
N VAL A 164 15.60 -7.82 11.73
CA VAL A 164 16.17 -7.62 10.39
C VAL A 164 17.07 -6.39 10.40
N ALA A 165 18.28 -6.49 9.85
CA ALA A 165 19.15 -5.33 9.69
C ALA A 165 18.69 -4.45 8.51
N ALA A 166 18.92 -3.13 8.60
CA ALA A 166 18.63 -2.20 7.51
C ALA A 166 19.28 -2.61 6.17
N SER A 167 20.49 -3.20 6.23
CA SER A 167 21.21 -3.72 5.06
C SER A 167 20.54 -4.91 4.40
N GLU A 168 19.67 -5.65 5.10
CA GLU A 168 18.93 -6.79 4.56
C GLU A 168 17.64 -6.39 3.84
N VAL A 169 17.21 -5.12 3.93
CA VAL A 169 16.03 -4.64 3.18
C VAL A 169 16.35 -4.68 1.69
N ASP A 170 15.46 -5.28 0.90
CA ASP A 170 15.62 -5.42 -0.55
C ASP A 170 14.88 -4.33 -1.33
N PHE A 171 13.79 -3.80 -0.77
CA PHE A 171 13.08 -2.65 -1.33
C PHE A 171 12.28 -1.87 -0.27
N ILE A 172 11.95 -0.63 -0.62
CA ILE A 172 11.03 0.22 0.13
C ILE A 172 9.77 0.47 -0.70
N SER A 173 8.60 0.11 -0.16
CA SER A 173 7.31 0.62 -0.61
C SER A 173 7.00 1.90 0.15
N ALA A 174 7.36 3.03 -0.45
CA ALA A 174 7.22 4.35 0.16
C ALA A 174 5.75 4.78 0.20
N HIS A 175 5.43 5.73 1.08
CA HIS A 175 4.15 6.40 1.02
C HIS A 175 4.07 7.22 -0.28
N GLY A 176 5.07 8.04 -0.59
CA GLY A 176 5.28 8.70 -1.89
C GLY A 176 4.01 9.37 -2.42
N THR A 177 3.59 10.45 -1.77
CA THR A 177 2.34 11.17 -2.09
C THR A 177 2.44 12.09 -3.28
N ALA A 178 3.63 12.16 -3.92
CA ALA A 178 3.94 13.13 -4.96
C ALA A 178 3.80 14.58 -4.44
N THR A 179 4.02 14.79 -3.13
CA THR A 179 4.03 16.12 -2.53
C THR A 179 5.45 16.46 -2.09
N PRO A 180 5.99 17.66 -2.44
CA PRO A 180 7.40 17.97 -2.18
C PRO A 180 7.80 17.83 -0.72
N TYR A 181 6.93 18.20 0.22
CA TYR A 181 7.25 18.16 1.64
C TYR A 181 7.21 16.76 2.24
N ASN A 182 6.22 15.94 1.87
CA ASN A 182 6.16 14.55 2.36
C ASN A 182 7.32 13.74 1.79
N ASP A 183 7.56 13.85 0.49
CA ASP A 183 8.54 12.99 -0.17
C ASP A 183 9.96 13.36 0.29
N ALA A 184 10.24 14.65 0.53
CA ALA A 184 11.48 15.09 1.18
C ALA A 184 11.60 14.62 2.64
N MET A 185 10.49 14.56 3.38
CA MET A 185 10.48 14.00 4.74
C MET A 185 10.80 12.51 4.74
N GLU A 186 10.20 11.73 3.82
CA GLU A 186 10.48 10.31 3.66
C GLU A 186 11.94 10.07 3.28
N ALA A 187 12.49 10.85 2.33
CA ALA A 187 13.89 10.74 1.95
C ALA A 187 14.85 10.95 3.16
N LYS A 188 14.57 11.95 4.01
CA LYS A 188 15.33 12.15 5.26
C LYS A 188 15.15 10.99 6.22
N ALA A 189 13.94 10.46 6.35
CA ALA A 189 13.66 9.33 7.23
C ALA A 189 14.41 8.07 6.77
N PHE A 190 14.49 7.82 5.46
CA PHE A 190 15.26 6.70 4.90
C PHE A 190 16.76 6.86 5.13
N ALA A 191 17.28 8.09 5.03
CA ALA A 191 18.66 8.39 5.37
C ALA A 191 18.97 8.11 6.85
N LEU A 192 18.14 8.63 7.76
CA LEU A 192 18.27 8.43 9.20
C LEU A 192 18.09 6.96 9.61
N GLY A 193 17.19 6.24 8.92
CA GLY A 193 16.95 4.81 9.12
C GLY A 193 18.00 3.90 8.48
N GLY A 194 18.97 4.44 7.74
CA GLY A 194 20.03 3.67 7.10
C GLY A 194 19.55 2.78 5.94
N VAL A 195 18.47 3.18 5.25
CA VAL A 195 17.85 2.44 4.13
C VAL A 195 17.75 3.26 2.83
N GLN A 196 18.35 4.46 2.78
CA GLN A 196 18.31 5.36 1.62
C GLN A 196 18.91 4.79 0.32
N ASP A 197 19.78 3.79 0.42
CA ASP A 197 20.43 3.11 -0.72
C ASP A 197 19.58 1.99 -1.31
N LYS A 198 18.43 1.69 -0.70
CA LYS A 198 17.53 0.63 -1.15
C LYS A 198 16.64 1.12 -2.30
N PRO A 199 16.31 0.26 -3.28
CA PRO A 199 15.34 0.59 -4.29
C PRO A 199 13.99 0.98 -3.69
N VAL A 200 13.42 2.09 -4.12
CA VAL A 200 12.17 2.65 -3.61
C VAL A 200 11.12 2.65 -4.72
N HIS A 201 9.90 2.24 -4.40
CA HIS A 201 8.74 2.46 -5.26
C HIS A 201 7.57 3.06 -4.50
N SER A 202 6.69 3.77 -5.22
CA SER A 202 5.34 4.14 -4.76
C SER A 202 4.32 3.74 -5.83
N VAL A 203 3.20 3.18 -5.39
CA VAL A 203 2.11 2.73 -6.27
C VAL A 203 1.05 3.81 -6.47
N LYS A 204 1.15 4.97 -5.80
CA LYS A 204 0.17 6.07 -5.91
C LYS A 204 0.16 6.69 -7.31
N GLY A 205 1.30 6.68 -8.01
CA GLY A 205 1.35 7.09 -9.41
C GLY A 205 0.54 6.18 -10.35
N ALA A 206 0.23 4.95 -9.92
CA ALA A 206 -0.60 4.01 -10.67
C ALA A 206 -2.06 4.00 -10.20
N LEU A 207 -2.31 4.10 -8.90
CA LEU A 207 -3.61 3.89 -8.27
C LEU A 207 -4.27 5.16 -7.70
N GLY A 208 -3.58 6.29 -7.73
CA GLY A 208 -3.95 7.47 -6.95
C GLY A 208 -3.77 7.25 -5.45
N HIS A 209 -4.15 8.24 -4.64
CA HIS A 209 -4.13 8.11 -3.18
C HIS A 209 -5.49 7.62 -2.66
N THR A 210 -5.58 6.34 -2.31
CA THR A 210 -6.83 5.69 -1.85
C THR A 210 -7.18 5.96 -0.38
N LEU A 211 -6.62 7.02 0.20
CA LEU A 211 -6.84 7.46 1.60
C LEU A 211 -6.69 6.31 2.61
N GLY A 212 -7.75 6.01 3.36
CA GLY A 212 -7.77 4.96 4.39
C GLY A 212 -7.45 3.57 3.86
N ALA A 213 -7.66 3.30 2.56
CA ALA A 213 -7.30 2.02 1.96
C ALA A 213 -5.81 1.91 1.59
N ALA A 214 -5.07 3.03 1.52
CA ALA A 214 -3.71 3.06 0.99
C ALA A 214 -2.76 2.11 1.73
N GLY A 215 -2.84 2.07 3.07
CA GLY A 215 -1.99 1.20 3.88
C GLY A 215 -2.17 -0.28 3.56
N VAL A 216 -3.40 -0.75 3.37
CA VAL A 216 -3.70 -2.16 3.07
C VAL A 216 -3.39 -2.49 1.61
N VAL A 217 -3.73 -1.61 0.66
CA VAL A 217 -3.40 -1.79 -0.76
C VAL A 217 -1.89 -1.92 -0.97
N GLU A 218 -1.11 -1.01 -0.41
CA GLU A 218 0.35 -0.99 -0.52
C GLU A 218 0.99 -2.20 0.18
N ALA A 219 0.44 -2.63 1.31
CA ALA A 219 0.89 -3.84 2.00
C ALA A 219 0.66 -5.10 1.15
N VAL A 220 -0.52 -5.25 0.53
CA VAL A 220 -0.79 -6.37 -0.39
C VAL A 220 0.16 -6.36 -1.58
N LEU A 221 0.40 -5.19 -2.19
CA LEU A 221 1.33 -5.09 -3.32
C LEU A 221 2.78 -5.38 -2.92
N SER A 222 3.19 -5.04 -1.68
CA SER A 222 4.50 -5.41 -1.13
C SER A 222 4.62 -6.91 -0.93
N VAL A 223 3.56 -7.57 -0.45
CA VAL A 223 3.50 -9.04 -0.31
C VAL A 223 3.61 -9.72 -1.67
N LEU A 224 2.90 -9.21 -2.69
CA LEU A 224 2.98 -9.74 -4.05
C LEU A 224 4.34 -9.47 -4.70
N ALA A 225 4.96 -8.31 -4.46
CA ALA A 225 6.32 -8.04 -4.93
C ALA A 225 7.32 -9.08 -4.41
N LEU A 226 7.21 -9.44 -3.12
CA LEU A 226 7.99 -10.52 -2.51
C LEU A 226 7.66 -11.89 -3.10
N ALA A 227 6.37 -12.23 -3.21
CA ALA A 227 5.92 -13.55 -3.68
C ALA A 227 6.32 -13.80 -5.15
N GLU A 228 6.26 -12.77 -5.99
CA GLU A 228 6.49 -12.83 -7.43
C GLU A 228 7.93 -12.45 -7.84
N ASP A 229 8.82 -12.18 -6.87
CA ASP A 229 10.20 -11.74 -7.13
C ASP A 229 10.29 -10.56 -8.11
N CYS A 230 9.46 -9.55 -7.89
CA CYS A 230 9.31 -8.44 -8.83
C CYS A 230 9.31 -7.10 -8.07
N LEU A 231 10.33 -6.28 -8.34
CA LEU A 231 10.34 -4.90 -7.89
C LEU A 231 9.37 -4.09 -8.75
N LEU A 232 8.38 -3.47 -8.11
CA LEU A 232 7.36 -2.65 -8.78
C LEU A 232 7.91 -1.29 -9.22
N PRO A 233 7.34 -0.69 -10.29
CA PRO A 233 7.71 0.65 -10.72
C PRO A 233 6.90 1.73 -10.00
N THR A 234 7.43 2.96 -10.02
CA THR A 234 6.74 4.21 -9.68
C THR A 234 6.25 4.85 -10.96
N ALA A 235 4.99 4.60 -11.33
CA ALA A 235 4.40 5.14 -12.54
C ALA A 235 4.37 6.69 -12.50
N GLY A 236 4.68 7.32 -13.63
CA GLY A 236 4.68 8.79 -13.77
C GLY A 236 5.91 9.50 -13.19
N TYR A 237 6.85 8.80 -12.55
CA TYR A 237 8.09 9.41 -12.07
C TYR A 237 8.99 9.81 -13.23
N SER A 238 9.12 11.12 -13.44
CA SER A 238 9.91 11.71 -14.54
C SER A 238 10.82 12.85 -14.10
N GLN A 239 10.53 13.46 -12.95
CA GLN A 239 11.32 14.54 -12.38
C GLN A 239 12.07 14.01 -11.15
N PRO A 240 13.41 14.04 -11.17
CA PRO A 240 14.19 13.62 -10.02
C PRO A 240 13.95 14.54 -8.84
N MET A 241 13.92 13.96 -7.64
CA MET A 241 13.87 14.72 -6.41
C MET A 241 15.26 15.27 -6.06
N PRO A 242 15.37 16.37 -5.30
CA PRO A 242 16.66 16.86 -4.81
C PRO A 242 17.43 15.83 -3.99
N GLU A 243 16.72 15.02 -3.20
CA GLU A 243 17.26 13.91 -2.43
C GLU A 243 17.54 12.71 -3.35
N ALA A 244 18.74 12.15 -3.25
CA ALA A 244 19.13 11.00 -4.06
C ALA A 244 18.54 9.69 -3.49
N LEU A 245 17.44 9.22 -4.09
CA LEU A 245 16.84 7.91 -3.85
C LEU A 245 16.88 7.07 -5.12
N ASP A 246 17.08 5.76 -5.00
CA ASP A 246 16.95 4.81 -6.13
C ASP A 246 15.47 4.54 -6.42
N ILE A 247 14.79 5.48 -7.08
CA ILE A 247 13.39 5.31 -7.46
C ILE A 247 13.29 4.31 -8.62
N ALA A 248 12.62 3.18 -8.37
CA ALA A 248 12.32 2.20 -9.40
C ALA A 248 11.30 2.78 -10.39
N THR A 249 11.70 3.00 -11.64
CA THR A 249 10.81 3.52 -12.71
C THR A 249 10.27 2.42 -13.63
N THR A 250 10.93 1.26 -13.63
CA THR A 250 10.55 0.09 -14.42
C THR A 250 10.43 -1.12 -13.52
N ALA A 251 9.40 -1.92 -13.74
CA ALA A 251 9.29 -3.21 -13.07
C ALA A 251 10.47 -4.09 -13.50
N ARG A 252 11.05 -4.84 -12.56
CA ARG A 252 12.14 -5.76 -12.86
C ARG A 252 12.09 -7.00 -11.97
N PRO A 253 12.39 -8.19 -12.51
CA PRO A 253 12.67 -9.35 -11.68
C PRO A 253 13.83 -9.05 -10.72
N ALA A 254 13.67 -9.43 -9.46
CA ALA A 254 14.67 -9.26 -8.41
C ALA A 254 14.47 -10.36 -7.36
N SER A 255 15.56 -10.88 -6.79
CA SER A 255 15.47 -11.82 -5.68
C SER A 255 15.12 -11.04 -4.41
N LEU A 256 13.84 -11.03 -4.02
CA LEU A 256 13.34 -10.24 -2.90
C LEU A 256 13.00 -11.13 -1.69
N ARG A 257 13.52 -10.80 -0.52
CA ARG A 257 13.25 -11.49 0.74
C ARG A 257 12.64 -10.56 1.79
N VAL A 258 13.07 -9.31 1.85
CA VAL A 258 12.66 -8.33 2.87
C VAL A 258 12.11 -7.07 2.20
N GLY A 259 10.83 -6.79 2.44
CA GLY A 259 10.18 -5.55 2.02
C GLY A 259 9.92 -4.63 3.21
N LEU A 260 10.36 -3.37 3.13
CA LEU A 260 9.99 -2.32 4.08
C LEU A 260 8.85 -1.48 3.48
N LYS A 261 7.73 -1.34 4.19
CA LYS A 261 6.59 -0.51 3.78
C LYS A 261 6.45 0.66 4.74
N THR A 262 6.45 1.89 4.24
CA THR A 262 6.20 3.09 5.05
C THR A 262 4.84 3.72 4.74
N ALA A 263 4.28 4.42 5.72
CA ALA A 263 3.09 5.25 5.61
C ALA A 263 3.28 6.51 6.44
N SER A 264 2.80 7.62 5.92
CA SER A 264 2.64 8.88 6.65
C SER A 264 1.21 9.37 6.44
N GLY A 265 0.70 10.17 7.37
CA GLY A 265 -0.66 10.67 7.32
C GLY A 265 -0.83 11.94 8.12
N PHE A 266 -2.00 12.56 7.99
CA PHE A 266 -2.33 13.75 8.75
C PHE A 266 -2.26 13.51 10.27
N GLY A 267 -2.03 14.59 11.00
CA GLY A 267 -1.77 14.57 12.45
C GLY A 267 -0.37 14.08 12.81
N GLY A 268 0.54 13.99 11.83
CA GLY A 268 1.91 13.51 12.04
C GLY A 268 1.99 11.99 12.26
N CYS A 269 0.98 11.23 11.84
CA CYS A 269 0.96 9.78 12.03
C CYS A 269 1.90 9.10 11.05
N ASN A 270 2.90 8.36 11.54
CA ASN A 270 3.77 7.54 10.71
C ASN A 270 3.61 6.06 11.06
N GLY A 271 3.88 5.20 10.08
CA GLY A 271 3.90 3.76 10.25
C GLY A 271 4.95 3.10 9.37
N ALA A 272 5.53 2.01 9.88
CA ALA A 272 6.43 1.13 9.13
C ALA A 272 6.01 -0.33 9.36
N LEU A 273 6.06 -1.14 8.30
CA LEU A 273 5.85 -2.59 8.36
C LEU A 273 7.01 -3.29 7.65
N VAL A 274 7.44 -4.43 8.19
CA VAL A 274 8.46 -5.28 7.58
C VAL A 274 7.82 -6.61 7.20
N PHE A 275 7.91 -6.96 5.92
CA PHE A 275 7.48 -8.25 5.38
C PHE A 275 8.70 -9.10 5.03
N VAL A 276 8.67 -10.38 5.41
CA VAL A 276 9.74 -11.34 5.14
C VAL A 276 9.16 -12.56 4.42
N ARG A 277 9.72 -12.90 3.25
CA ARG A 277 9.45 -14.15 2.56
C ARG A 277 10.37 -15.25 3.11
N GLU A 278 9.79 -16.40 3.46
CA GLU A 278 10.50 -17.55 4.04
C GLU A 278 10.92 -18.58 3.00
#